data_AF-A0A2C9M6Z4-F1
#
_entry.id   AF-A0A2C9M6Z4-F1
#
_cell.length_a   1.000
_cell.length_b   1.000
_cell.length_c   1.000
_cell.angle_alpha   90.00
_cell.angle_beta   90.00
_cell.angle_gamma   90.00
#
_symmetry.space_group_name_H-M   'P 1'
#
loop_
_entity.id
_entity.type
_entity.pdbx_description
1 polymer ?
#
loop_
_entity_poly.entity_id
_entity_poly.type
_entity_poly.pdbx_seq_one_letter_code
_entity_poly.pdbx_strand_id
1 'polypeptide(L)'
;EKCQLQTEIFGHLGKIDIDEHEHIYNTTGIDVDGRMDDIIYCSSKIDSDIRDLIAFMKRIPGFKELSVPDQTELVKGCVYEIFFLGYYRGYNSNDYIAVESNRSYCYHQMTYFHSKELIDKIFRLTNQIQQLKLNFESVVLLKVVCIFFPVGVPQDLIRAKYIHTWLSDESNLVGVKECYLDNP
;
A
#
# COMPACT_ATOMS: atom_id res chain seq x y z
N GLU A 1 17.35 1.42 15.67
CA GLU A 1 17.92 0.30 16.47
C GLU A 1 18.24 -0.94 15.64
N LYS A 2 17.29 -1.76 15.15
CA LYS A 2 17.60 -3.02 14.40
C LYS A 2 18.54 -2.85 13.19
N CYS A 3 18.31 -1.83 12.36
CA CYS A 3 19.13 -1.60 11.15
C CYS A 3 20.51 -0.98 11.46
N GLN A 4 20.61 -0.19 12.55
CA GLN A 4 21.89 0.30 13.09
C GLN A 4 22.68 -0.86 13.69
N LEU A 5 22.04 -1.72 14.48
CA LEU A 5 22.63 -2.93 15.06
C LEU A 5 23.09 -3.92 13.98
N GLN A 6 22.32 -4.14 12.91
CA GLN A 6 22.77 -4.96 11.78
C GLN A 6 24.02 -4.38 11.11
N THR A 7 24.06 -3.06 10.92
CA THR A 7 25.23 -2.36 10.35
C THR A 7 26.44 -2.43 11.29
N GLU A 8 26.23 -2.36 12.60
CA GLU A 8 27.28 -2.46 13.61
C GLU A 8 27.84 -3.88 13.75
N ILE A 9 26.99 -4.91 13.69
CA ILE A 9 27.37 -6.32 13.90
C ILE A 9 28.01 -6.94 12.65
N PHE A 10 27.44 -6.67 11.47
CA PHE A 10 27.91 -7.25 10.21
C PHE A 10 28.77 -6.28 9.39
N GLY A 11 29.01 -5.05 9.88
CA GLY A 11 29.74 -4.02 9.16
C GLY A 11 28.98 -3.53 7.91
N HIS A 12 29.72 -2.98 6.94
CA HIS A 12 29.22 -2.63 5.61
C HIS A 12 29.04 -3.85 4.67
N LEU A 13 28.76 -5.05 5.22
CA LEU A 13 28.12 -6.14 4.47
C LEU A 13 26.65 -5.74 4.22
N GLY A 14 26.47 -4.60 3.56
CA GLY A 14 25.20 -4.14 3.06
C GLY A 14 24.81 -5.05 1.90
N LYS A 15 23.54 -5.44 1.88
CA LYS A 15 22.86 -6.16 0.81
C LYS A 15 23.78 -7.11 0.04
N ILE A 16 23.79 -8.38 0.45
CA ILE A 16 24.25 -9.45 -0.43
C ILE A 16 23.51 -9.30 -1.76
N ASP A 17 24.24 -9.43 -2.87
CA ASP A 17 23.65 -9.31 -4.19
C ASP A 17 22.47 -10.29 -4.35
N ILE A 18 21.49 -9.96 -5.20
CA ILE A 18 20.33 -10.83 -5.37
C ILE A 18 20.71 -12.21 -5.90
N ASP A 19 21.66 -12.27 -6.84
CA ASP A 19 22.10 -13.53 -7.44
C ASP A 19 22.90 -14.37 -6.42
N GLU A 20 23.70 -13.70 -5.59
CA GLU A 20 24.46 -14.36 -4.52
C GLU A 20 23.55 -14.89 -3.41
N HIS A 21 22.56 -14.10 -2.98
CA HIS A 21 21.55 -14.55 -2.03
C HIS A 21 20.77 -15.75 -2.58
N GLU A 22 20.29 -15.67 -3.82
CA GLU A 22 19.56 -16.77 -4.46
C GLU A 22 20.42 -18.03 -4.56
N HIS A 23 21.71 -17.89 -4.90
CA HIS A 23 22.63 -19.02 -4.95
C HIS A 23 22.77 -19.70 -3.57
N ILE A 24 22.98 -18.92 -2.51
CA ILE A 24 23.10 -19.45 -1.14
C ILE A 24 21.80 -20.10 -0.71
N TYR A 25 20.65 -19.44 -0.93
CA TYR A 25 19.35 -19.95 -0.54
C TYR A 25 19.01 -21.26 -1.27
N ASN A 26 19.21 -21.31 -2.59
CA ASN A 26 18.93 -22.51 -3.39
C ASN A 26 19.87 -23.69 -3.06
N THR A 27 21.11 -23.41 -2.64
CA THR A 27 22.10 -24.44 -2.31
C THR A 27 21.94 -24.95 -0.87
N THR A 28 21.64 -24.06 0.07
CA THR A 28 21.71 -24.37 1.51
C THR A 28 20.36 -24.34 2.22
N GLY A 29 19.34 -23.72 1.64
CA GLY A 29 18.05 -23.44 2.28
C GLY A 29 18.10 -22.32 3.34
N ILE A 30 19.24 -21.63 3.50
CA ILE A 30 19.43 -20.59 4.51
C ILE A 30 19.07 -19.22 3.92
N ASP A 31 18.10 -18.55 4.53
CA ASP A 31 17.79 -17.14 4.25
C ASP A 31 18.72 -16.22 5.04
N VAL A 32 19.84 -15.85 4.41
CA VAL A 32 20.97 -15.19 5.08
C VAL A 32 20.68 -13.79 5.61
N ASP A 33 19.74 -13.06 5.00
CA ASP A 33 19.39 -11.70 5.39
C ASP A 33 17.90 -11.49 5.71
N GLY A 34 17.11 -12.56 5.71
CA GLY A 34 15.70 -12.54 6.04
C GLY A 34 14.78 -12.05 4.92
N ARG A 35 15.31 -11.78 3.71
CA ARG A 35 14.49 -11.25 2.62
C ARG A 35 13.43 -12.25 2.15
N MET A 36 13.66 -13.56 2.26
CA MET A 36 12.66 -14.56 1.87
C MET A 36 11.50 -14.58 2.85
N ASP A 37 11.79 -14.51 4.15
CA ASP A 37 10.74 -14.35 5.17
C ASP A 37 9.94 -13.07 4.96
N ASP A 38 10.60 -11.96 4.64
CA ASP A 38 9.93 -10.70 4.31
C ASP A 38 9.08 -10.83 3.02
N ILE A 39 9.57 -11.46 1.95
CA ILE A 39 8.82 -11.71 0.71
C ILE A 39 7.57 -12.54 0.98
N ILE A 40 7.70 -13.63 1.74
CA ILE A 40 6.58 -14.52 2.09
C ILE A 40 5.53 -13.77 2.90
N TYR A 41 5.98 -12.99 3.89
CA TYR A 41 5.08 -12.15 4.68
C TYR A 41 4.36 -11.13 3.79
N CYS A 42 5.09 -10.36 2.98
CA CYS A 42 4.51 -9.36 2.08
C CYS A 42 3.50 -9.98 1.12
N SER A 43 3.80 -11.15 0.54
CA SER A 43 2.87 -11.86 -0.35
C SER A 43 1.58 -12.24 0.38
N SER A 44 1.68 -12.79 1.59
CA SER A 44 0.50 -13.15 2.38
C SER A 44 -0.33 -11.94 2.79
N LYS A 45 0.34 -10.81 3.07
CA LYS A 45 -0.29 -9.55 3.47
C LYS A 45 -1.03 -8.90 2.31
N ILE A 46 -0.39 -8.82 1.14
CA ILE A 46 -1.00 -8.30 -0.10
C ILE A 46 -2.27 -9.08 -0.43
N ASP A 47 -2.26 -10.40 -0.33
CA ASP A 47 -3.45 -11.22 -0.56
C ASP A 47 -4.59 -10.88 0.40
N SER A 48 -4.28 -10.62 1.67
CA SER A 48 -5.26 -10.16 2.65
C SER A 48 -5.79 -8.77 2.31
N ASP A 49 -4.90 -7.84 1.99
CA ASP A 49 -5.25 -6.45 1.69
C ASP A 49 -6.11 -6.32 0.44
N ILE A 50 -5.86 -7.14 -0.58
CA ILE A 50 -6.71 -7.20 -1.78
C ILE A 50 -8.11 -7.69 -1.42
N ARG A 51 -8.24 -8.69 -0.55
CA ARG A 51 -9.56 -9.17 -0.10
C ARG A 51 -10.31 -8.09 0.66
N ASP A 52 -9.62 -7.37 1.54
CA ASP A 52 -10.19 -6.27 2.31
C ASP A 52 -10.59 -5.08 1.42
N LEU A 53 -9.76 -4.75 0.42
CA LEU A 53 -10.07 -3.77 -0.62
C LEU A 53 -11.35 -4.15 -1.39
N ILE A 54 -11.46 -5.40 -1.86
CA ILE A 54 -12.64 -5.87 -2.58
C ILE A 54 -13.88 -5.80 -1.67
N ALA A 55 -13.75 -6.20 -0.40
CA ALA A 55 -14.83 -6.11 0.58
C ALA A 55 -15.27 -4.66 0.80
N PHE A 56 -14.33 -3.73 0.89
CA PHE A 56 -14.59 -2.30 0.98
C PHE A 56 -15.30 -1.76 -0.28
N MET A 57 -14.78 -2.05 -1.47
CA MET A 57 -15.37 -1.58 -2.74
C MET A 57 -16.80 -2.08 -2.90
N LYS A 58 -17.10 -3.32 -2.51
CA LYS A 58 -18.46 -3.89 -2.53
C LYS A 58 -19.45 -3.18 -1.59
N ARG A 59 -18.97 -2.41 -0.61
CA ARG A 59 -19.82 -1.60 0.27
C ARG A 59 -20.09 -0.21 -0.33
N ILE A 60 -19.34 0.22 -1.34
CA ILE A 60 -19.56 1.51 -1.99
C ILE A 60 -20.84 1.42 -2.86
N PRO A 61 -21.83 2.30 -2.66
CA PRO A 61 -23.02 2.35 -3.50
C PRO A 61 -22.68 2.45 -4.99
N GLY A 62 -23.43 1.74 -5.84
CA GLY A 62 -23.19 1.68 -7.29
C GLY A 62 -22.04 0.76 -7.73
N PHE A 63 -21.09 0.37 -6.86
CA PHE A 63 -19.98 -0.49 -7.28
C PHE A 63 -20.44 -1.87 -7.74
N LYS A 64 -21.40 -2.48 -7.03
CA LYS A 64 -21.96 -3.80 -7.37
C LYS A 64 -22.79 -3.80 -8.66
N GLU A 65 -23.21 -2.64 -9.14
CA GLU A 65 -24.00 -2.48 -10.37
C GLU A 65 -23.12 -2.47 -11.63
N LEU A 66 -21.80 -2.25 -11.46
CA LEU A 66 -20.82 -2.35 -12.52
C LEU A 66 -20.67 -3.80 -13.00
N SER A 67 -20.26 -3.98 -14.26
CA SER A 67 -19.96 -5.31 -14.78
C SER A 67 -18.77 -5.94 -14.04
N VAL A 68 -18.70 -7.27 -13.96
CA VAL A 68 -17.56 -7.97 -13.33
C VAL A 68 -16.21 -7.58 -13.95
N PRO A 69 -16.07 -7.45 -15.29
CA PRO A 69 -14.87 -6.92 -15.91
C PRO A 69 -14.47 -5.53 -15.37
N ASP A 70 -15.44 -4.62 -15.27
CA ASP A 70 -15.21 -3.25 -14.79
C ASP A 70 -14.79 -3.23 -13.33
N GLN A 71 -15.47 -4.00 -12.46
CA GLN A 71 -15.08 -4.15 -11.07
C GLN A 71 -13.64 -4.67 -10.95
N THR A 72 -13.26 -5.63 -11.79
CA THR A 72 -11.90 -6.21 -11.80
C THR A 72 -10.86 -5.20 -12.27
N GLU A 73 -11.18 -4.40 -13.29
CA GLU A 73 -10.29 -3.35 -13.80
C GLU A 73 -10.07 -2.25 -12.75
N LEU A 74 -11.13 -1.83 -12.05
CA LEU A 74 -11.01 -0.84 -10.97
C LEU A 74 -10.15 -1.36 -9.81
N VAL A 75 -10.33 -2.61 -9.37
CA VAL A 75 -9.50 -3.22 -8.32
C VAL A 75 -8.03 -3.21 -8.73
N LYS A 76 -7.71 -3.65 -9.94
CA LYS A 76 -6.34 -3.68 -10.47
C LYS A 76 -5.74 -2.29 -10.62
N GLY A 77 -6.55 -1.32 -11.04
CA GLY A 77 -6.11 0.04 -11.33
C GLY A 77 -5.81 0.89 -10.10
N CYS A 78 -6.41 0.58 -8.94
CA CYS A 78 -6.27 1.41 -7.72
C CYS A 78 -5.43 0.77 -6.60
N VAL A 79 -5.04 -0.50 -6.74
CA VAL A 79 -4.44 -1.27 -5.62
C VAL A 79 -3.23 -0.56 -4.99
N TYR A 80 -2.36 0.03 -5.80
CA TYR A 80 -1.16 0.70 -5.31
C TYR A 80 -1.48 1.99 -4.56
N GLU A 81 -2.40 2.82 -5.07
CA GLU A 81 -2.84 4.05 -4.43
C GLU A 81 -3.52 3.75 -3.10
N ILE A 82 -4.36 2.72 -3.05
CA ILE A 82 -5.06 2.34 -1.81
C ILE A 82 -4.09 1.81 -0.77
N PHE A 83 -3.13 0.98 -1.16
CA PHE A 83 -2.10 0.49 -0.25
C PHE A 83 -1.24 1.64 0.25
N PHE A 84 -0.79 2.51 -0.65
CA PHE A 84 -0.05 3.70 -0.29
C PHE A 84 -0.81 4.56 0.72
N LEU A 85 -2.10 4.85 0.50
CA LEU A 85 -2.95 5.58 1.45
C LEU A 85 -3.27 4.80 2.74
N GLY A 86 -3.10 3.48 2.75
CA GLY A 86 -3.17 2.65 3.94
C GLY A 86 -1.90 2.76 4.80
N TYR A 87 -0.74 2.80 4.15
CA TYR A 87 0.56 2.70 4.82
C TYR A 87 1.28 4.04 5.02
N TYR A 88 0.87 5.13 4.36
CA TYR A 88 1.62 6.39 4.35
C TYR A 88 1.94 6.97 5.74
N ARG A 89 1.11 6.70 6.76
CA ARG A 89 1.34 7.17 8.14
C ARG A 89 2.47 6.41 8.85
N GLY A 90 2.79 5.20 8.40
CA GLY A 90 3.87 4.38 8.95
C GLY A 90 5.27 4.82 8.50
N TYR A 91 5.38 5.71 7.52
CA TYR A 91 6.67 6.20 7.03
C TYR A 91 7.21 7.31 7.93
N ASN A 92 8.48 7.19 8.31
CA ASN A 92 9.23 8.22 9.01
C ASN A 92 10.42 8.62 8.15
N SER A 93 10.33 9.80 7.53
CA SER A 93 11.37 10.32 6.63
C SER A 93 12.61 10.87 7.35
N ASN A 94 12.55 11.10 8.67
CA ASN A 94 13.73 11.50 9.43
C ASN A 94 14.66 10.31 9.68
N ASP A 95 14.07 9.17 10.04
CA ASP A 95 14.79 7.94 10.35
C ASP A 95 14.92 7.00 9.14
N TYR A 96 14.26 7.33 8.03
CA TYR A 96 14.16 6.51 6.82
C TYR A 96 13.68 5.08 7.11
N ILE A 97 12.61 4.99 7.89
CA ILE A 97 11.97 3.74 8.31
C ILE A 97 10.49 3.75 7.86
N ALA A 98 9.99 2.59 7.44
CA ALA A 98 8.57 2.32 7.28
C ALA A 98 8.12 1.33 8.36
N VAL A 99 7.04 1.64 9.06
CA VAL A 99 6.45 0.82 10.11
C VAL A 99 5.08 0.30 9.66
N GLU A 100 4.90 -1.00 9.78
CA GLU A 100 3.64 -1.71 9.66
C GLU A 100 3.25 -2.31 11.01
N SER A 101 2.05 -2.89 11.12
CA SER A 101 1.51 -3.39 12.38
C SER A 101 2.44 -4.36 13.12
N ASN A 102 3.15 -5.24 12.41
CA ASN A 102 4.02 -6.27 12.99
C ASN A 102 5.46 -6.26 12.47
N ARG A 103 5.81 -5.33 11.57
CA ARG A 103 7.14 -5.26 10.94
C ARG A 103 7.57 -3.82 10.77
N SER A 104 8.88 -3.63 10.72
CA SER A 104 9.50 -2.35 10.37
C SER A 104 10.62 -2.59 9.40
N TYR A 105 10.70 -1.75 8.38
CA TYR A 105 11.70 -1.82 7.33
C TYR A 105 12.52 -0.54 7.37
N CYS A 106 13.84 -0.66 7.46
CA CYS A 106 14.70 0.48 7.13
C CYS A 106 14.85 0.61 5.62
N TYR A 107 15.24 1.80 5.17
CA TYR A 107 15.49 2.11 3.77
C TYR A 107 16.24 1.01 3.01
N HIS A 108 17.31 0.48 3.61
CA HIS A 108 18.13 -0.55 2.98
C HIS A 108 17.34 -1.85 2.69
N GLN A 109 16.54 -2.32 3.65
CA GLN A 109 15.69 -3.50 3.47
C GLN A 109 14.61 -3.26 2.41
N MET A 110 14.06 -2.05 2.35
CA MET A 110 13.10 -1.69 1.31
C MET A 110 13.69 -1.80 -0.10
N THR A 111 15.02 -1.61 -0.26
CA THR A 111 15.71 -1.79 -1.55
C THR A 111 15.78 -3.25 -2.02
N TYR A 112 15.33 -4.22 -1.22
CA TYR A 112 15.14 -5.60 -1.67
C TYR A 112 13.91 -5.73 -2.58
N PHE A 113 12.88 -4.91 -2.34
CA PHE A 113 11.60 -4.96 -3.05
C PHE A 113 11.49 -3.94 -4.17
N HIS A 114 12.14 -2.79 -4.00
CA HIS A 114 11.97 -1.64 -4.87
C HIS A 114 13.28 -0.94 -5.21
N SER A 115 13.30 -0.19 -6.31
CA SER A 115 14.44 0.65 -6.66
C SER A 115 14.61 1.78 -5.64
N LYS A 116 15.86 2.20 -5.41
CA LYS A 116 16.18 3.35 -4.55
C LYS A 116 15.40 4.60 -4.97
N GLU A 117 15.31 4.84 -6.28
CA GLU A 117 14.55 5.97 -6.84
C GLU A 117 13.07 5.95 -6.43
N LEU A 118 12.44 4.78 -6.48
CA LEU A 118 11.04 4.62 -6.09
C LEU A 118 10.88 4.85 -4.58
N ILE A 119 11.78 4.30 -3.76
CA ILE A 119 11.74 4.45 -2.31
C ILE A 119 11.92 5.94 -1.93
N ASP A 120 12.85 6.65 -2.56
CA ASP A 120 13.04 8.08 -2.34
C ASP A 120 11.78 8.88 -2.71
N LYS A 121 11.10 8.52 -3.80
CA LYS A 121 9.82 9.11 -4.20
C LYS A 121 8.74 8.85 -3.16
N ILE A 122 8.66 7.63 -2.63
CA ILE A 122 7.70 7.25 -1.58
C ILE A 122 7.94 8.05 -0.30
N PHE A 123 9.17 8.15 0.20
CA PHE A 123 9.48 8.94 1.41
C PHE A 123 9.19 10.44 1.23
N ARG A 124 9.40 11.00 0.04
CA ARG A 124 9.02 12.38 -0.26
C ARG A 124 7.51 12.56 -0.27
N LEU A 125 6.78 11.70 -0.97
CA LEU A 125 5.34 11.81 -1.13
C LEU A 125 4.60 11.57 0.19
N THR A 126 5.02 10.59 0.97
CA THR A 126 4.46 10.30 2.31
C THR A 126 4.64 11.48 3.24
N ASN A 127 5.83 12.10 3.30
CA ASN A 127 6.06 13.31 4.09
C ASN A 127 5.13 14.46 3.66
N GLN A 128 4.93 14.68 2.36
CA GLN A 128 4.02 15.71 1.86
C GLN A 128 2.57 15.47 2.29
N ILE A 129 2.10 14.22 2.20
CA ILE A 129 0.71 13.88 2.57
C ILE A 129 0.50 13.90 4.08
N GLN A 130 1.49 13.49 4.87
CA GLN A 130 1.45 13.58 6.33
C GLN A 130 1.30 15.04 6.79
N GLN A 131 1.93 16.00 6.11
CA GLN A 131 1.81 17.43 6.41
C GLN A 131 0.40 17.98 6.18
N LEU A 132 -0.40 17.35 5.31
CA LEU A 132 -1.81 17.71 5.11
C LEU A 132 -2.70 17.38 6.32
N LYS A 133 -2.19 16.57 7.27
CA LYS A 133 -2.90 16.17 8.50
C LYS A 133 -4.32 15.66 8.23
N LEU A 134 -4.46 14.84 7.18
CA LEU A 134 -5.74 14.27 6.79
C LEU A 134 -6.31 13.42 7.95
N ASN A 135 -7.54 13.74 8.33
CA ASN A 135 -8.31 12.91 9.25
C ASN A 135 -8.72 11.60 8.57
N PHE A 136 -9.35 10.71 9.33
CA PHE A 136 -9.75 9.40 8.84
C PHE A 136 -10.71 9.52 7.64
N GLU A 137 -11.73 10.37 7.76
CA GLU A 137 -12.76 10.59 6.76
C GLU A 137 -12.18 11.08 5.43
N SER A 138 -11.25 12.03 5.47
CA SER A 138 -10.56 12.56 4.28
C SER A 138 -9.75 11.46 3.58
N VAL A 139 -9.10 10.57 4.34
CA VAL A 139 -8.36 9.45 3.73
C VAL A 139 -9.31 8.44 3.09
N VAL A 140 -10.43 8.12 3.73
CA VAL A 140 -11.42 7.21 3.14
C VAL A 140 -12.02 7.81 1.88
N LEU A 141 -12.35 9.10 1.89
CA LEU A 141 -12.82 9.81 0.70
C LEU A 141 -11.79 9.78 -0.44
N LEU A 142 -10.53 10.07 -0.12
CA LEU A 142 -9.45 10.04 -1.10
C LEU A 142 -9.26 8.64 -1.70
N LYS A 143 -9.38 7.59 -0.88
CA LYS A 143 -9.39 6.19 -1.34
C LYS A 143 -10.54 5.92 -2.31
N VAL A 144 -11.76 6.39 -2.02
CA VAL A 144 -12.89 6.26 -2.96
C VAL A 144 -12.59 6.97 -4.28
N VAL A 145 -12.03 8.18 -4.24
CA VAL A 145 -11.61 8.89 -5.45
C VAL A 145 -10.59 8.06 -6.24
N CYS A 146 -9.55 7.51 -5.61
CA CYS A 146 -8.57 6.65 -6.27
C CYS A 146 -9.18 5.38 -6.88
N ILE A 147 -10.16 4.77 -6.23
CA ILE A 147 -10.85 3.56 -6.72
C ILE A 147 -11.55 3.82 -8.04
N PHE A 148 -12.23 4.97 -8.18
CA PHE A 148 -13.04 5.23 -9.36
C PHE A 148 -12.38 6.12 -10.41
N PHE A 149 -11.28 6.77 -10.06
CA PHE A 149 -10.41 7.48 -10.98
C PHE A 149 -8.99 6.90 -10.96
N PRO A 150 -8.82 5.57 -11.15
CA PRO A 150 -7.50 4.96 -11.14
C PRO A 150 -6.69 5.44 -12.35
N VAL A 151 -5.38 5.56 -12.15
CA VAL A 151 -4.46 6.00 -13.21
C VAL A 151 -4.41 4.94 -14.30
N GLY A 152 -4.58 5.37 -15.57
CA GLY A 152 -4.42 4.49 -16.73
C GLY A 152 -5.64 3.64 -17.11
N VAL A 153 -6.76 3.75 -16.39
CA VAL A 153 -8.04 3.16 -16.80
C VAL A 153 -8.82 4.18 -17.65
N PRO A 154 -9.30 3.82 -18.86
CA PRO A 154 -10.13 4.70 -19.67
C PRO A 154 -11.35 5.19 -18.89
N GLN A 155 -11.52 6.51 -18.83
CA GLN A 155 -12.65 7.11 -18.14
C GLN A 155 -13.90 7.06 -19.02
N ASP A 156 -14.81 6.14 -18.72
CA ASP A 156 -16.15 6.22 -19.28
C ASP A 156 -16.91 7.38 -18.61
N LEU A 157 -17.47 8.28 -19.43
CA LEU A 157 -18.21 9.48 -19.01
C LEU A 157 -19.35 9.17 -18.02
N ILE A 158 -19.87 7.94 -18.05
CA ILE A 158 -20.90 7.42 -17.15
C ILE A 158 -20.34 7.28 -15.72
N ARG A 159 -19.15 6.70 -15.54
CA ARG A 159 -18.52 6.51 -14.22
C ARG A 159 -18.28 7.86 -13.55
N ALA A 160 -17.71 8.82 -14.28
CA ALA A 160 -17.43 10.17 -13.78
C ALA A 160 -18.71 10.90 -13.30
N LYS A 161 -19.82 10.77 -14.04
CA LYS A 161 -21.12 11.35 -13.63
C LYS A 161 -21.70 10.68 -12.39
N TYR A 162 -21.65 9.35 -12.29
CA TYR A 162 -22.15 8.62 -11.11
C TYR A 162 -21.42 9.04 -9.83
N ILE A 163 -20.09 9.17 -9.88
CA ILE A 163 -19.29 9.53 -8.70
C ILE A 163 -19.46 11.00 -8.34
N HIS A 164 -19.57 11.90 -9.32
CA HIS A 164 -19.88 13.29 -9.02
C HIS A 164 -21.21 13.39 -8.26
N THR A 165 -22.24 12.69 -8.71
CA THR A 165 -23.53 12.63 -8.00
C THR A 165 -23.40 12.00 -6.62
N TRP A 166 -22.61 10.93 -6.49
CA TRP A 166 -22.39 10.24 -5.21
C TRP A 166 -21.62 11.08 -4.18
N LEU A 167 -20.51 11.70 -4.58
CA LEU A 167 -19.71 12.62 -3.75
C LEU A 167 -20.49 13.89 -3.37
N SER A 168 -21.46 14.29 -4.19
CA SER A 168 -22.31 15.45 -3.91
C SER A 168 -23.42 15.16 -2.89
N ASP A 169 -23.63 13.90 -2.52
CA ASP A 169 -24.65 13.49 -1.56
C ASP A 169 -23.97 13.10 -0.23
N GLU A 170 -24.05 14.01 0.75
CA GLU A 170 -23.43 13.86 2.06
C GLU A 170 -23.93 12.63 2.84
N SER A 171 -25.12 12.10 2.52
CA SER A 171 -25.65 10.90 3.19
C SER A 171 -24.82 9.65 2.88
N ASN A 172 -24.19 9.60 1.70
CA ASN A 172 -23.30 8.51 1.31
C ASN A 172 -21.99 8.51 2.11
N LEU A 173 -21.55 9.67 2.61
CA LEU A 173 -20.38 9.80 3.48
C LEU A 173 -20.65 9.23 4.88
N VAL A 174 -21.91 9.24 5.31
CA VAL A 174 -22.34 8.64 6.58
C VAL A 174 -22.26 7.11 6.50
N GLY A 175 -22.75 6.50 5.41
CA GLY A 175 -22.65 5.05 5.22
C GLY A 175 -21.21 4.53 5.11
N VAL A 176 -20.31 5.34 4.56
CA VAL A 176 -18.88 5.02 4.48
C VAL A 176 -18.19 5.03 5.86
N LYS A 177 -18.61 5.92 6.77
CA LYS A 177 -18.14 5.94 8.16
C LYS A 177 -18.49 4.65 8.89
N GLU A 178 -19.71 4.14 8.71
CA GLU A 178 -20.15 2.88 9.32
C GLU A 178 -19.40 1.68 8.73
N CYS A 179 -19.05 1.71 7.44
CA CYS A 179 -18.39 0.59 6.76
C CYS A 179 -16.92 0.36 7.14
N TYR A 180 -16.24 1.36 7.70
CA TYR A 180 -14.79 1.34 7.95
C TYR A 180 -14.44 1.22 9.44
N LEU A 181 -15.41 1.40 10.34
CA LEU A 181 -15.26 1.29 11.80
C LEU A 181 -15.30 -0.16 12.33
N ASP A 182 -15.47 -1.15 11.45
CA ASP A 182 -15.57 -2.58 11.80
C ASP A 182 -14.23 -3.35 11.76
N ASN A 183 -13.08 -2.69 11.61
CA ASN A 183 -11.78 -3.36 11.73
C ASN A 183 -10.83 -2.56 12.65
N PRO A 184 -10.61 -3.01 13.90
CA PRO A 184 -9.63 -2.42 14.80
C PRO A 184 -8.18 -2.62 14.33
#